data_AF-A0A4S0KR13-F1
#
_entry.id   AF-A0A4S0KR13-F1
#
_cell.length_a   1.000
_cell.length_b   1.000
_cell.length_c   1.000
_cell.angle_alpha   90.00
_cell.angle_beta   90.00
_cell.angle_gamma   90.00
#
_symmetry.space_group_name_H-M   'P 1'
#
loop_
_entity.id
_entity.type
_entity.pdbx_description
1 polymer ?
#
loop_
_entity_poly.entity_id
_entity_poly.type
_entity_poly.pdbx_seq_one_letter_code
_entity_poly.pdbx_strand_id
1 'polypeptide(L)'
;MTAGKNTQISLVLSEGFDARAAEELHDQLRTHLNIGEPDYYYTRSIDPPQIIQLIGSAALWLPLGAAATAFLVTFASTAGKRLADDFYDVAKAMLKRKEMAPLATASDALARALKQAGPGASLVIGIDIPDSFWGTALVINETKAENIAVELSRFAVNVAEISRAMNAQMNIGHAPLGRALITLEDGDVVIRWISQRDMGRHEVRIPDVSVGVGRR
;
A
#
# COMPACT_ATOMS: atom_id res chain seq x y z
N MET A 1 -5.16 8.86 -25.46
CA MET A 1 -4.18 9.47 -24.54
C MET A 1 -3.20 8.38 -24.15
N THR A 2 -1.96 8.50 -24.61
CA THR A 2 -0.86 7.63 -24.20
C THR A 2 -0.56 7.90 -22.74
N ALA A 3 -0.92 6.97 -21.85
CA ALA A 3 -0.46 7.00 -20.47
C ALA A 3 1.07 6.98 -20.51
N GLY A 4 1.71 8.11 -20.21
CA GLY A 4 3.13 8.13 -19.93
C GLY A 4 3.38 7.11 -18.82
N LYS A 5 4.32 6.18 -19.03
CA LYS A 5 4.70 5.24 -17.97
C LYS A 5 5.05 6.07 -16.74
N ASN A 6 4.27 5.93 -15.66
CA ASN A 6 4.54 6.66 -14.45
C ASN A 6 5.87 6.12 -13.88
N THR A 7 6.91 6.94 -13.95
CA THR A 7 8.28 6.55 -13.55
C THR A 7 8.48 6.67 -12.05
N GLN A 8 7.53 7.27 -11.33
CA GLN A 8 7.58 7.54 -9.89
C GLN A 8 6.25 7.15 -9.24
N ILE A 9 6.29 6.83 -7.94
CA ILE A 9 5.09 6.67 -7.12
C ILE A 9 4.56 8.08 -6.85
N SER A 10 3.33 8.34 -7.28
CA SER A 10 2.64 9.59 -7.00
C SER A 10 2.31 9.66 -5.51
N LEU A 11 2.78 10.71 -4.84
CA LEU A 11 2.41 11.07 -3.47
C LEU A 11 1.33 12.15 -3.54
N VAL A 12 0.10 11.79 -3.20
CA VAL A 12 -1.03 12.71 -3.14
C VAL A 12 -1.48 12.87 -1.70
N LEU A 13 -1.65 14.11 -1.27
CA LEU A 13 -2.05 14.49 0.09
C LEU A 13 -3.37 15.26 0.03
N SER A 14 -4.19 15.17 1.09
CA SER A 14 -5.36 16.04 1.22
C SER A 14 -4.96 17.51 1.34
N GLU A 15 -5.80 18.40 0.80
CA GLU A 15 -5.66 19.84 1.00
C GLU A 15 -5.62 20.19 2.50
N GLY A 16 -4.68 21.06 2.88
CA GLY A 16 -4.46 21.47 4.26
C GLY A 16 -3.47 20.59 5.03
N PHE A 17 -2.93 19.53 4.42
CA PHE A 17 -1.79 18.81 4.98
C PHE A 17 -0.59 19.78 5.10
N ASP A 18 0.07 19.79 6.27
CA ASP A 18 1.15 20.72 6.56
C ASP A 18 2.32 20.53 5.57
N ALA A 19 2.75 21.63 4.93
CA ALA A 19 3.73 21.57 3.85
C ALA A 19 5.10 21.05 4.33
N ARG A 20 5.51 21.41 5.55
CA ARG A 20 6.76 20.93 6.12
C ARG A 20 6.68 19.43 6.44
N ALA A 21 5.55 18.97 6.99
CA ALA A 21 5.30 17.56 7.19
C ALA A 21 5.28 16.78 5.87
N ALA A 22 4.76 17.37 4.79
CA ALA A 22 4.74 16.77 3.46
C ALA A 22 6.17 16.58 2.92
N GLU A 23 7.01 17.61 3.04
CA GLU A 23 8.44 17.55 2.68
C GLU A 23 9.19 16.50 3.52
N GLU A 24 8.98 16.48 4.85
CA GLU A 24 9.59 15.49 5.74
C GLU A 24 9.17 14.05 5.39
N LEU A 25 7.89 13.83 5.04
CA LEU A 25 7.40 12.54 4.56
C LEU A 25 8.07 12.16 3.23
N HIS A 26 8.10 13.08 2.26
CA HIS A 26 8.72 12.86 0.96
C HIS A 26 10.20 12.49 1.08
N ASP A 27 10.96 13.23 1.89
CA ASP A 27 12.37 12.99 2.16
C ASP A 27 12.64 11.60 2.75
N GLN A 28 11.80 11.17 3.70
CA GLN A 28 11.95 9.86 4.31
C GLN A 28 11.60 8.74 3.34
N LEU A 29 10.53 8.88 2.56
CA LEU A 29 10.13 7.84 1.60
C LEU A 29 11.10 7.74 0.42
N ARG A 30 11.60 8.87 -0.11
CA ARG A 30 12.49 8.90 -1.28
C ARG A 30 13.85 8.23 -1.03
N THR A 31 14.21 8.01 0.23
CA THR A 31 15.42 7.27 0.64
C THR A 31 15.37 5.82 0.16
N HIS A 32 14.18 5.24 0.00
CA HIS A 32 13.99 3.82 -0.33
C HIS A 32 13.07 3.56 -1.51
N LEU A 33 12.24 4.53 -1.87
CA LEU A 33 11.26 4.44 -2.94
C LEU A 33 11.48 5.58 -3.95
N ASN A 34 11.14 5.34 -5.21
CA ASN A 34 11.14 6.43 -6.19
C ASN A 34 9.80 7.18 -6.12
N ILE A 35 9.71 8.16 -5.22
CA ILE A 35 8.51 8.97 -5.00
C ILE A 35 8.60 10.29 -5.77
N GLY A 36 7.50 10.69 -6.41
CA GLY A 36 7.38 12.01 -7.05
C GLY A 36 7.17 13.12 -6.05
N GLU A 37 7.19 14.37 -6.49
CA GLU A 37 6.91 15.51 -5.61
C GLU A 37 5.50 15.40 -4.98
N PRO A 38 5.29 15.90 -3.75
CA PRO A 38 3.97 15.91 -3.14
C PRO A 38 2.98 16.72 -3.98
N ASP A 39 1.84 16.10 -4.28
CA ASP A 39 0.71 16.73 -4.96
C ASP A 39 -0.48 16.83 -4.00
N TYR A 40 -1.32 17.85 -4.16
CA TYR A 40 -2.43 18.10 -3.22
C TYR A 40 -3.78 17.94 -3.91
N TYR A 41 -4.64 17.10 -3.33
CA TYR A 41 -5.98 16.86 -3.83
C TYR A 41 -6.99 17.82 -3.18
N TYR A 42 -7.67 18.57 -4.04
CA TYR A 42 -8.74 19.49 -3.68
C TYR A 42 -10.10 18.80 -3.70
N THR A 43 -10.90 19.01 -2.66
CA THR A 43 -12.30 18.56 -2.63
C THR A 43 -13.20 19.64 -2.06
N ARG A 44 -14.37 19.80 -2.68
CA ARG A 44 -15.39 20.79 -2.28
C ARG A 44 -16.21 20.36 -1.06
N SER A 45 -15.83 19.28 -0.38
CA SER A 45 -16.50 18.82 0.84
C SER A 45 -16.22 19.78 1.99
N ILE A 46 -17.24 20.02 2.83
CA ILE A 46 -17.11 20.81 4.06
C ILE A 46 -16.21 20.09 5.08
N ASP A 47 -16.20 18.75 5.03
CA ASP A 47 -15.34 17.89 5.85
C ASP A 47 -14.73 16.82 4.94
N PRO A 48 -13.58 17.09 4.31
CA PRO A 48 -12.98 16.15 3.39
C PRO A 48 -12.22 15.04 4.13
N PRO A 49 -12.32 13.78 3.66
CA PRO A 49 -11.52 12.71 4.25
C PRO A 49 -10.03 13.04 4.10
N GLN A 50 -9.29 12.85 5.19
CA GLN A 50 -7.85 13.04 5.22
C GLN A 50 -7.19 11.79 4.65
N ILE A 51 -6.48 11.94 3.53
CA ILE A 51 -5.92 10.84 2.76
C ILE A 51 -4.46 11.15 2.46
N ILE A 52 -3.61 10.15 2.70
CA ILE A 52 -2.26 10.08 2.16
C ILE A 52 -2.28 8.95 1.13
N GLN A 53 -2.02 9.26 -0.13
CA GLN A 53 -2.10 8.31 -1.23
C GLN A 53 -0.73 8.15 -1.91
N LEU A 54 -0.34 6.88 -2.08
CA LEU A 54 0.86 6.46 -2.79
C LEU A 54 0.46 5.47 -3.89
N ILE A 55 0.44 5.92 -5.14
CA ILE A 55 0.07 5.09 -6.30
C ILE A 55 1.20 5.12 -7.32
N GLY A 56 1.67 3.94 -7.73
CA GLY A 56 2.67 3.82 -8.79
C GLY A 56 2.72 2.42 -9.36
N SER A 57 3.33 2.26 -10.53
CA SER A 57 3.43 0.96 -11.19
C SER A 57 4.06 -0.11 -10.30
N ALA A 58 3.67 -1.38 -10.51
CA ALA A 58 4.12 -2.51 -9.69
C ALA A 58 5.66 -2.59 -9.56
N ALA A 59 6.39 -2.19 -10.61
CA ALA A 59 7.86 -2.19 -10.60
C ALA A 59 8.47 -1.23 -9.56
N LEU A 60 7.78 -0.14 -9.24
CA LEU A 60 8.27 0.88 -8.31
C LEU A 60 8.19 0.43 -6.84
N TRP A 61 7.43 -0.62 -6.57
CA TRP A 61 7.30 -1.23 -5.24
C TRP A 61 8.31 -2.35 -4.98
N LEU A 62 8.96 -2.86 -6.03
CA LEU A 62 9.97 -3.93 -5.93
C LEU A 62 11.16 -3.61 -5.01
N PRO A 63 11.66 -2.36 -4.89
CA PRO A 63 12.71 -2.03 -3.93
C PRO A 63 12.38 -2.38 -2.48
N LEU A 64 11.09 -2.37 -2.09
CA LEU A 64 10.66 -2.84 -0.78
C LEU A 64 10.52 -4.36 -0.69
N GLY A 65 10.43 -5.06 -1.81
CA GLY A 65 10.09 -6.48 -1.87
C GLY A 65 11.02 -7.38 -1.05
N ALA A 66 12.34 -7.14 -1.09
CA ALA A 66 13.31 -7.93 -0.33
C ALA A 66 13.14 -7.75 1.20
N ALA A 67 13.06 -6.50 1.66
CA ALA A 67 12.84 -6.19 3.07
C ALA A 67 11.47 -6.69 3.55
N ALA A 68 10.42 -6.49 2.75
CA ALA A 68 9.08 -6.99 3.01
C ALA A 68 9.03 -8.52 3.13
N THR A 69 9.68 -9.23 2.19
CA THR A 69 9.75 -10.69 2.22
C THR A 69 10.48 -11.19 3.47
N ALA A 70 11.66 -10.64 3.76
CA ALA A 70 12.44 -11.02 4.93
C ALA A 70 11.70 -10.70 6.24
N PHE A 71 10.99 -9.57 6.27
CA PHE A 71 10.13 -9.19 7.38
C PHE A 71 9.04 -10.25 7.60
N LEU A 72 8.27 -10.58 6.57
CA LEU A 72 7.16 -11.54 6.66
C LEU A 72 7.62 -12.96 7.03
N VAL A 73 8.75 -13.44 6.49
CA VAL A 73 9.34 -14.75 6.86
C VAL A 73 9.69 -14.80 8.34
N THR A 74 10.42 -13.78 8.80
CA THR A 74 10.88 -13.73 10.18
C THR A 74 9.71 -13.54 11.13
N PHE A 75 8.75 -12.72 10.70
CA PHE A 75 7.51 -12.48 11.42
C PHE A 75 6.70 -13.77 11.59
N ALA A 76 6.43 -14.51 10.51
CA ALA A 76 5.68 -15.76 10.55
C ALA A 76 6.36 -16.84 11.40
N SER A 77 7.68 -16.99 11.28
CA SER A 77 8.44 -17.98 12.06
C SER A 77 8.52 -17.68 13.57
N THR A 78 8.39 -16.40 13.95
CA THR A 78 8.42 -15.96 15.35
C THR A 78 7.01 -15.91 15.95
N ALA A 79 6.02 -15.44 15.18
CA ALA A 79 4.62 -15.40 15.58
C ALA A 79 4.02 -16.79 15.71
N GLY A 80 4.38 -17.75 14.83
CA GLY A 80 3.96 -19.15 14.97
C GLY A 80 4.42 -19.83 16.27
N LYS A 81 5.34 -19.21 17.02
CA LYS A 81 5.86 -19.70 18.30
C LYS A 81 5.30 -18.95 19.52
N ARG A 82 4.50 -17.89 19.35
CA ARG A 82 4.00 -17.03 20.43
C ARG A 82 2.50 -16.78 20.29
N LEU A 83 1.80 -16.59 21.42
CA LEU A 83 0.37 -16.25 21.43
C LEU A 83 0.14 -14.84 20.84
N ALA A 84 -1.08 -14.57 20.36
CA ALA A 84 -1.45 -13.35 19.63
C ALA A 84 -1.08 -12.02 20.34
N ASP A 85 -0.97 -12.03 21.67
CA ASP A 85 -0.62 -10.85 22.47
C ASP A 85 0.82 -10.36 22.24
N ASP A 86 1.73 -11.22 21.76
CA ASP A 86 3.13 -10.86 21.44
C ASP A 86 3.33 -10.39 19.98
N PHE A 87 2.28 -10.37 19.17
CA PHE A 87 2.34 -10.03 17.73
C PHE A 87 3.02 -8.68 17.49
N TYR A 88 2.67 -7.69 18.31
CA TYR A 88 3.19 -6.32 18.19
C TYR A 88 4.66 -6.21 18.57
N ASP A 89 5.07 -6.86 19.66
CA ASP A 89 6.45 -6.81 20.11
C ASP A 89 7.38 -7.55 19.15
N VAL A 90 6.88 -8.60 18.50
CA VAL A 90 7.60 -9.28 17.42
C VAL A 90 7.80 -8.33 16.24
N ALA A 91 6.73 -7.71 15.72
CA ALA A 91 6.83 -6.78 14.59
C ALA A 91 7.81 -5.63 14.90
N LYS A 92 7.65 -5.01 16.07
CA LYS A 92 8.51 -3.91 16.54
C LYS A 92 9.97 -4.34 16.68
N ALA A 93 10.25 -5.53 17.21
CA ALA A 93 11.60 -6.06 17.32
C ALA A 93 12.20 -6.34 15.94
N MET A 94 11.41 -6.81 14.97
CA MET A 94 11.89 -7.08 13.61
C MET A 94 12.27 -5.80 12.87
N LEU A 95 11.48 -4.73 13.01
CA LEU A 95 11.77 -3.44 12.36
C LEU A 95 13.08 -2.79 12.84
N LYS A 96 13.64 -3.21 13.98
CA LYS A 96 14.96 -2.76 14.46
C LYS A 96 16.14 -3.39 13.70
N ARG A 97 15.91 -4.44 12.91
CA ARG A 97 16.98 -5.10 12.16
C ARG A 97 17.37 -4.26 10.95
N LYS A 98 18.68 -4.15 10.69
CA LYS A 98 19.24 -3.35 9.58
C LYS A 98 18.64 -3.70 8.22
N GLU A 99 18.34 -4.98 8.01
CA GLU A 99 17.76 -5.53 6.78
C GLU A 99 16.33 -5.02 6.52
N MET A 100 15.63 -4.62 7.58
CA MET A 100 14.27 -4.08 7.54
C MET A 100 14.26 -2.56 7.47
N ALA A 101 15.41 -1.89 7.41
CA ALA A 101 15.50 -0.44 7.42
C ALA A 101 14.62 0.26 6.36
N PRO A 102 14.52 -0.25 5.11
CA PRO A 102 13.61 0.36 4.12
C PRO A 102 12.15 0.35 4.57
N LEU A 103 11.69 -0.79 5.09
CA LEU A 103 10.33 -0.97 5.56
C LEU A 103 10.07 -0.16 6.84
N ALA A 104 10.99 -0.19 7.79
CA ALA A 104 10.89 0.54 9.05
C ALA A 104 10.84 2.04 8.84
N THR A 105 11.70 2.58 7.98
CA THR A 105 11.72 4.02 7.65
C THR A 105 10.41 4.42 6.98
N ALA A 106 9.95 3.65 5.98
CA ALA A 106 8.72 3.96 5.27
C ALA A 106 7.49 3.88 6.19
N SER A 107 7.35 2.82 6.98
CA SER A 107 6.16 2.64 7.83
C SER A 107 6.12 3.64 8.98
N ASP A 108 7.27 4.03 9.53
CA ASP A 108 7.38 5.06 10.57
C ASP A 108 7.08 6.47 10.02
N ALA A 109 7.57 6.80 8.82
CA ALA A 109 7.24 8.03 8.12
C ALA A 109 5.72 8.15 7.87
N LEU A 110 5.11 7.07 7.36
CA LEU A 110 3.67 7.02 7.08
C LEU A 110 2.84 7.08 8.37
N ALA A 111 3.27 6.40 9.44
CA ALA A 111 2.60 6.46 10.73
C ALA A 111 2.60 7.88 11.32
N ARG A 112 3.72 8.60 11.22
CA ARG A 112 3.81 10.00 11.64
C ARG A 112 2.90 10.90 10.82
N ALA A 113 2.95 10.77 9.49
CA ALA A 113 2.13 11.56 8.59
C ALA A 113 0.63 11.34 8.83
N LEU A 114 0.19 10.10 9.05
CA LEU A 114 -1.20 9.80 9.40
C LEU A 114 -1.63 10.44 10.72
N LYS A 115 -0.76 10.41 11.73
CA LYS A 115 -1.05 11.08 13.02
C LYS A 115 -1.15 12.59 12.88
N GLN A 116 -0.34 13.19 12.00
CA GLN A 116 -0.36 14.63 11.71
C GLN A 116 -1.60 15.03 10.91
N ALA A 117 -2.03 14.19 9.94
CA ALA A 117 -3.28 14.39 9.20
C ALA A 117 -4.51 14.40 10.11
N GLY A 118 -4.43 13.76 11.28
CA GLY A 118 -5.43 13.80 12.32
C GLY A 118 -6.36 12.58 12.35
N PRO A 119 -7.36 12.59 13.24
CA PRO A 119 -8.28 11.46 13.42
C PRO A 119 -9.04 11.12 12.13
N GLY A 120 -9.19 9.83 11.84
CA GLY A 120 -9.90 9.35 10.65
C GLY A 120 -9.10 9.45 9.35
N ALA A 121 -7.83 9.89 9.41
CA ALA A 121 -6.95 9.84 8.25
C ALA A 121 -6.68 8.40 7.80
N SER A 122 -6.59 8.21 6.49
CA SER A 122 -6.34 6.90 5.88
C SER A 122 -5.15 6.95 4.92
N LEU A 123 -4.44 5.83 4.85
CA LEU A 123 -3.36 5.61 3.91
C LEU A 123 -3.86 4.75 2.76
N VAL A 124 -3.63 5.20 1.52
CA VAL A 124 -3.94 4.46 0.30
C VAL A 124 -2.64 4.08 -0.37
N ILE A 125 -2.34 2.79 -0.46
CA ILE A 125 -1.18 2.27 -1.21
C ILE A 125 -1.67 1.41 -2.37
N GLY A 126 -1.10 1.57 -3.56
CA GLY A 126 -1.64 0.87 -4.72
C GLY A 126 -0.82 0.95 -6.00
N ILE A 127 -1.33 0.26 -7.01
CA ILE A 127 -0.81 0.28 -8.37
C ILE A 127 -1.66 1.18 -9.27
N ASP A 128 -1.03 1.75 -10.29
CA ASP A 128 -1.63 2.68 -11.27
C ASP A 128 -2.50 1.99 -12.33
N ILE A 129 -3.36 1.06 -11.87
CA ILE A 129 -4.29 0.30 -12.71
C ILE A 129 -5.71 0.52 -12.17
N PRO A 130 -6.66 1.08 -12.95
CA PRO A 130 -6.54 1.40 -14.38
C PRO A 130 -5.76 2.68 -14.68
N ASP A 131 -5.57 3.55 -13.70
CA ASP A 131 -4.85 4.81 -13.82
C ASP A 131 -4.17 5.20 -12.49
N SER A 132 -3.36 6.26 -12.54
CA SER A 132 -2.57 6.76 -11.40
C SER A 132 -3.38 7.51 -10.35
N PHE A 133 -4.65 7.85 -10.62
CA PHE A 133 -5.50 8.59 -9.69
C PHE A 133 -6.34 7.63 -8.83
N TRP A 134 -7.07 6.72 -9.48
CA TRP A 134 -7.92 5.74 -8.81
C TRP A 134 -7.15 4.54 -8.31
N GLY A 135 -6.35 3.95 -9.21
CA GLY A 135 -5.54 2.77 -8.98
C GLY A 135 -6.29 1.52 -8.49
N THR A 136 -5.50 0.46 -8.27
CA THR A 136 -5.90 -0.73 -7.53
C THR A 136 -5.16 -0.68 -6.21
N ALA A 137 -5.90 -0.45 -5.13
CA ALA A 137 -5.28 0.03 -3.89
C ALA A 137 -5.84 -0.64 -2.63
N LEU A 138 -4.94 -0.80 -1.67
CA LEU A 138 -5.20 -1.18 -0.29
C LEU A 138 -5.40 0.09 0.53
N VAL A 139 -6.45 0.12 1.35
CA VAL A 139 -6.72 1.21 2.29
C VAL A 139 -6.34 0.76 3.69
N ILE A 140 -5.41 1.48 4.32
CA ILE A 140 -4.88 1.21 5.65
C ILE A 140 -5.38 2.31 6.59
N ASN A 141 -6.16 1.93 7.59
CA ASN A 141 -6.69 2.85 8.62
C ASN A 141 -5.89 2.79 9.94
N GLU A 142 -4.74 2.12 9.92
CA GLU A 142 -3.87 1.92 11.07
C GLU A 142 -2.87 3.07 11.22
N THR A 143 -2.62 3.50 12.47
CA THR A 143 -1.67 4.61 12.77
C THR A 143 -0.38 4.14 13.45
N LYS A 144 -0.25 2.83 13.69
CA LYS A 144 0.96 2.21 14.25
C LYS A 144 1.89 1.77 13.13
N ALA A 145 3.17 2.12 13.25
CA ALA A 145 4.18 1.81 12.23
C ALA A 145 4.34 0.31 11.99
N GLU A 146 4.15 -0.51 13.01
CA GLU A 146 4.21 -1.97 12.93
C GLU A 146 3.08 -2.55 12.08
N ASN A 147 1.85 -2.02 12.24
CA ASN A 147 0.68 -2.47 11.48
C ASN A 147 0.81 -2.04 10.02
N ILE A 148 1.22 -0.79 9.79
CA ILE A 148 1.51 -0.29 8.44
C ILE A 148 2.61 -1.13 7.78
N ALA A 149 3.66 -1.51 8.52
CA ALA A 149 4.73 -2.36 7.98
C ALA A 149 4.22 -3.74 7.54
N VAL A 150 3.32 -4.35 8.30
CA VAL A 150 2.70 -5.64 7.92
C VAL A 150 1.89 -5.48 6.63
N GLU A 151 0.97 -4.52 6.59
CA GLU A 151 0.10 -4.27 5.42
C GLU A 151 0.92 -3.89 4.17
N LEU A 152 1.89 -2.98 4.33
CA LEU A 152 2.79 -2.57 3.25
C LEU A 152 3.65 -3.74 2.76
N SER A 153 4.11 -4.62 3.66
CA SER A 153 4.88 -5.80 3.25
C SER A 153 4.04 -6.78 2.46
N ARG A 154 2.82 -7.07 2.92
CA ARG A 154 1.89 -7.96 2.21
C ARG A 154 1.56 -7.40 0.83
N PHE A 155 1.29 -6.10 0.74
CA PHE A 155 1.08 -5.43 -0.54
C PHE A 155 2.32 -5.55 -1.46
N ALA A 156 3.51 -5.17 -0.98
CA ALA A 156 4.73 -5.17 -1.77
C ALA A 156 5.11 -6.56 -2.30
N VAL A 157 4.89 -7.62 -1.51
CA VAL A 157 5.16 -9.00 -1.93
C VAL A 157 4.16 -9.50 -2.98
N ASN A 158 2.90 -9.04 -2.93
CA ASN A 158 1.85 -9.45 -3.88
C ASN A 158 1.69 -8.51 -5.09
N VAL A 159 2.42 -7.39 -5.14
CA VAL A 159 2.17 -6.30 -6.11
C VAL A 159 2.23 -6.75 -7.57
N ALA A 160 3.14 -7.66 -7.92
CA ALA A 160 3.27 -8.19 -9.27
C ALA A 160 2.06 -9.04 -9.68
N GLU A 161 1.56 -9.84 -8.74
CA GLU A 161 0.40 -10.72 -8.94
C GLU A 161 -0.91 -9.93 -9.03
N ILE A 162 -1.07 -8.91 -8.17
CA ILE A 162 -2.16 -7.95 -8.24
C ILE A 162 -2.19 -7.28 -9.62
N SER A 163 -1.03 -6.78 -10.08
CA SER A 163 -0.90 -6.14 -11.39
C SER A 163 -1.25 -7.08 -12.54
N ARG A 164 -0.75 -8.31 -12.50
CA ARG A 164 -1.07 -9.34 -13.51
C ARG A 164 -2.56 -9.64 -13.57
N ALA A 165 -3.19 -9.83 -12.42
CA ALA A 165 -4.62 -10.14 -12.33
C ALA A 165 -5.48 -8.98 -12.87
N MET A 166 -5.19 -7.74 -12.48
CA MET A 166 -5.95 -6.59 -12.94
C MET A 166 -5.78 -6.29 -14.43
N ASN A 167 -4.56 -6.44 -14.96
CA ASN A 167 -4.34 -6.34 -16.40
C ASN A 167 -5.14 -7.40 -17.18
N ALA A 168 -5.25 -8.63 -16.65
CA ALA A 168 -6.07 -9.66 -17.27
C ALA A 168 -7.56 -9.27 -17.31
N GLN A 169 -8.07 -8.67 -16.22
CA GLN A 169 -9.45 -8.17 -16.17
C GLN A 169 -9.69 -7.01 -17.14
N MET A 170 -8.74 -6.09 -17.26
CA MET A 170 -8.81 -5.02 -18.26
C MET A 170 -8.83 -5.55 -19.69
N ASN A 171 -8.01 -6.56 -20.00
CA ASN A 171 -7.93 -7.16 -21.33
C ASN A 171 -9.23 -7.84 -21.77
N ILE A 172 -10.03 -8.37 -20.84
CA ILE A 172 -11.35 -8.94 -21.12
C ILE A 172 -12.49 -7.90 -21.05
N GLY A 173 -12.15 -6.63 -20.90
CA GLY A 173 -13.10 -5.51 -20.90
C GLY A 173 -13.81 -5.27 -19.56
N HIS A 174 -13.29 -5.77 -18.45
CA HIS A 174 -13.83 -5.52 -17.10
C HIS A 174 -13.05 -4.41 -16.37
N ALA A 175 -12.70 -3.34 -17.08
CA ALA A 175 -11.96 -2.22 -16.50
C ALA A 175 -12.72 -1.56 -15.34
N PRO A 176 -12.05 -1.20 -14.23
CA PRO A 176 -12.68 -0.50 -13.11
C PRO A 176 -13.24 0.89 -13.47
N LEU A 177 -14.44 1.21 -12.99
CA LEU A 177 -15.07 2.53 -13.12
C LEU A 177 -14.40 3.59 -12.24
N GLY A 178 -13.76 3.15 -11.16
CA GLY A 178 -12.96 3.97 -10.27
C GLY A 178 -11.92 3.09 -9.59
N ARG A 179 -11.67 3.32 -8.30
CA ARG A 179 -10.71 2.51 -7.53
C ARG A 179 -11.15 1.06 -7.45
N ALA A 180 -10.23 0.14 -7.75
CA ALA A 180 -10.36 -1.26 -7.35
C ALA A 180 -9.77 -1.43 -5.94
N LEU A 181 -10.57 -1.98 -5.01
CA LEU A 181 -10.20 -2.11 -3.61
C LEU A 181 -9.53 -3.46 -3.36
N ILE A 182 -8.34 -3.44 -2.78
CA ILE A 182 -7.64 -4.61 -2.27
C ILE A 182 -8.08 -4.87 -0.83
N THR A 183 -8.43 -6.11 -0.52
CA THR A 183 -8.58 -6.64 0.83
C THR A 183 -7.75 -7.91 0.97
N LEU A 184 -7.29 -8.20 2.19
CA LEU A 184 -6.48 -9.37 2.50
C LEU A 184 -7.32 -10.32 3.36
N GLU A 185 -7.80 -11.42 2.78
CA GLU A 185 -8.83 -12.30 3.37
C GLU A 185 -8.37 -13.76 3.35
N ASP A 186 -8.27 -14.40 4.51
CA ASP A 186 -8.09 -15.86 4.65
C ASP A 186 -6.99 -16.51 3.77
N GLY A 187 -5.89 -15.79 3.55
CA GLY A 187 -4.79 -16.27 2.70
C GLY A 187 -4.94 -15.98 1.22
N ASP A 188 -5.93 -15.17 0.85
CA ASP A 188 -6.10 -14.58 -0.47
C ASP A 188 -5.92 -13.06 -0.43
N VAL A 189 -5.46 -12.51 -1.56
CA VAL A 189 -5.64 -11.10 -1.89
C VAL A 189 -6.89 -11.00 -2.76
N VAL A 190 -7.88 -10.27 -2.27
CA VAL A 190 -9.16 -10.09 -2.94
C VAL A 190 -9.23 -8.67 -3.49
N ILE A 191 -9.53 -8.55 -4.78
CA ILE A 191 -9.64 -7.25 -5.45
C ILE A 191 -11.09 -7.08 -5.91
N ARG A 192 -11.75 -6.00 -5.49
CA ARG A 192 -13.17 -5.72 -5.78
C ARG A 192 -13.34 -4.38 -6.48
N TRP A 193 -14.20 -4.35 -7.50
CA TRP A 193 -14.48 -3.10 -8.23
C TRP A 193 -15.88 -3.11 -8.87
N ILE A 194 -16.31 -1.94 -9.33
CA ILE A 194 -17.44 -1.78 -10.24
C ILE A 194 -16.88 -1.65 -11.65
N SER A 195 -17.36 -2.45 -12.60
CA SER A 195 -16.85 -2.43 -13.99
C SER A 195 -17.51 -1.34 -14.83
N GLN A 196 -16.72 -0.68 -15.68
CA GLN A 196 -17.22 0.31 -16.65
C GLN A 196 -18.17 -0.29 -17.69
N ARG A 197 -18.02 -1.58 -17.98
CA ARG A 197 -18.72 -2.24 -19.09
C ARG A 197 -20.18 -2.56 -18.77
N ASP A 198 -20.42 -3.12 -17.59
CA ASP A 198 -21.73 -3.65 -17.19
C ASP A 198 -22.27 -2.98 -15.93
N MET A 199 -21.50 -2.05 -15.32
CA MET A 199 -21.79 -1.43 -14.02
C MET A 199 -21.99 -2.46 -12.89
N GLY A 200 -21.58 -3.71 -13.12
CA GLY A 200 -21.68 -4.81 -12.17
C GLY A 200 -20.54 -4.77 -11.16
N ARG A 201 -20.73 -5.47 -10.03
CA ARG A 201 -19.67 -5.73 -9.05
C ARG A 201 -18.86 -6.93 -9.51
N HIS A 202 -17.54 -6.76 -9.58
CA HIS A 202 -16.60 -7.80 -9.94
C HIS A 202 -15.60 -8.04 -8.81
N GLU A 203 -15.12 -9.28 -8.72
CA GLU A 203 -14.13 -9.71 -7.75
C GLU A 203 -13.12 -10.61 -8.46
N VAL A 204 -11.84 -10.45 -8.14
CA VAL A 204 -10.82 -11.45 -8.43
C VAL A 204 -10.09 -11.80 -7.14
N ARG A 205 -9.86 -13.11 -6.95
CA ARG A 205 -9.07 -13.64 -5.85
C ARG A 205 -7.77 -14.19 -6.39
N ILE A 206 -6.67 -13.83 -5.76
CA ILE A 206 -5.36 -14.41 -6.02
C ILE A 206 -4.77 -14.93 -4.70
N PRO A 207 -4.01 -16.03 -4.72
CA PRO A 207 -3.37 -16.52 -3.50
C PRO A 207 -2.46 -15.45 -2.88
N ASP A 208 -2.57 -15.23 -1.58
CA ASP A 208 -1.66 -14.36 -0.84
C ASP A 208 -0.31 -15.07 -0.64
N VAL A 209 0.65 -14.72 -1.49
CA VAL A 209 1.99 -15.32 -1.45
C VAL A 209 2.74 -14.99 -0.15
N SER A 210 2.29 -13.97 0.61
CA SER A 210 2.88 -13.63 1.92
C SER A 210 2.59 -14.68 3.01
N VAL A 211 1.52 -15.45 2.87
CA VAL A 211 1.15 -16.51 3.83
C VAL A 211 1.98 -17.79 3.61
N GLY A 212 2.53 -17.97 2.41
CA GLY A 212 3.34 -19.13 2.03
C GLY A 212 4.84 -19.04 2.35
N VAL A 213 5.36 -17.85 2.68
CA VAL A 213 6.82 -17.61 2.77
C VAL A 213 7.48 -18.32 3.96
N GLY A 214 6.71 -18.80 4.94
CA GLY A 214 7.23 -19.54 6.11
C GLY A 214 7.15 -21.07 6.03
N ARG A 215 6.70 -21.67 4.92
CA ARG A 215 6.45 -23.13 4.78
C ARG A 215 7.42 -23.89 3.88
N ARG A 216 8.60 -23.34 3.57
CA ARG A 216 9.64 -24.03 2.79
C ARG A 216 10.81 -24.45 3.64
#